data_AF-A0A7J8F6H1-F1
#
_entry.id   AF-A0A7J8F6H1-F1
#
_cell.length_a   1.000
_cell.length_b   1.000
_cell.length_c   1.000
_cell.angle_alpha   90.00
_cell.angle_beta   90.00
_cell.angle_gamma   90.00
#
_symmetry.space_group_name_H-M   'P 1'
#
loop_
_entity.id
_entity.type
_entity.pdbx_description
1 polymer ?
#
loop_
_entity_poly.entity_id
_entity_poly.type
_entity_poly.pdbx_seq_one_letter_code
_entity_poly.pdbx_strand_id
1 'polypeptide(L)'
;MFMGKMVEVDIYESGKHFMKGQPVADAKVYTPSISKPLAKGEVSGLTEEFRSRRGSPPSSAPLTSAAHPGGPSSRAARPLLVPAGLALLALLLAFFVKVYN
;
A
#
# COMPACT_ATOMS: atom_id res chain seq x y z
N MET A 1 -7.51 -13.15 12.64
CA MET A 1 -6.26 -12.46 12.27
C MET A 1 -6.04 -11.35 13.28
N PHE A 2 -4.90 -11.35 13.99
CA PHE A 2 -4.63 -10.31 14.99
C PHE A 2 -4.11 -9.06 14.27
N MET A 3 -4.90 -7.99 14.27
CA MET A 3 -4.48 -6.67 13.84
C MET A 3 -3.84 -5.96 15.03
N GLY A 4 -2.56 -5.60 14.94
CA GLY A 4 -1.87 -4.90 16.02
C GLY A 4 -0.39 -5.24 16.08
N LYS A 5 0.25 -4.81 17.17
CA LYS A 5 1.59 -5.24 17.56
C LYS A 5 1.45 -6.23 18.71
N MET A 6 2.26 -7.28 18.71
CA MET A 6 2.32 -8.28 19.76
C MET A 6 3.57 -8.02 20.59
N VAL A 7 3.43 -8.04 21.91
CA VAL A 7 4.52 -7.80 22.86
C VAL A 7 4.43 -8.83 23.97
N GLU A 8 5.57 -9.29 24.44
CA GLU A 8 5.65 -10.19 25.57
C GLU A 8 5.39 -9.42 26.87
N VAL A 9 4.57 -10.01 27.74
CA VAL A 9 4.14 -9.39 28.99
C VAL A 9 4.28 -10.39 30.14
N ASP A 10 4.73 -9.90 31.29
CA ASP A 10 4.68 -10.62 32.55
C ASP A 10 3.31 -10.40 33.18
N ILE A 11 2.63 -11.50 33.51
CA ILE A 11 1.34 -11.45 34.20
C ILE A 11 1.59 -11.35 35.70
N TYR A 12 1.07 -10.29 36.32
CA TYR A 12 1.20 -10.08 37.76
C TYR A 12 -0.12 -10.23 38.52
N GLU A 13 -1.26 -10.21 37.83
CA GLU A 13 -2.56 -10.45 38.46
C GLU A 13 -3.52 -11.15 37.49
N SER A 14 -4.24 -12.15 38.00
CA SER A 14 -5.29 -12.84 37.27
C SER A 14 -6.54 -12.97 38.14
N GLY A 15 -7.66 -12.46 37.64
CA GLY A 15 -8.99 -12.68 38.19
C GLY A 15 -9.82 -13.59 37.28
N LYS A 16 -11.03 -13.93 37.73
CA LYS A 16 -11.96 -14.80 36.98
C LYS A 16 -12.28 -14.28 35.57
N HIS A 17 -12.21 -12.98 35.34
CA HIS A 17 -12.57 -12.35 34.06
C HIS A 17 -11.50 -11.40 33.51
N PHE A 18 -10.35 -11.30 34.17
CA PHE A 18 -9.29 -10.37 33.72
C PHE A 18 -7.91 -10.94 34.03
N MET A 19 -6.93 -10.47 33.27
CA MET A 19 -5.52 -10.61 33.59
C MET A 19 -4.86 -9.25 33.38
N LYS A 20 -4.00 -8.86 34.32
CA LYS A 20 -3.15 -7.68 34.18
C LYS A 20 -1.72 -8.15 33.94
N GLY A 21 -1.09 -7.54 32.94
CA GLY A 21 0.30 -7.77 32.64
C GLY A 21 1.05 -6.46 32.47
N GLN A 22 2.36 -6.53 32.58
CA GLN A 22 3.27 -5.44 32.26
C GLN A 22 4.21 -5.90 31.14
N PRO A 23 4.62 -5.03 30.21
CA PRO A 23 5.66 -5.38 29.25
C PRO A 23 6.94 -5.82 29.96
N VAL A 24 7.57 -6.88 29.45
CA VAL A 24 8.93 -7.26 29.89
C VAL A 24 9.88 -6.09 29.56
N ALA A 25 10.86 -5.81 30.43
CA ALA A 25 11.73 -4.63 30.29
C ALA A 25 12.41 -4.53 28.91
N ASP A 26 12.82 -5.66 28.35
CA ASP A 26 13.43 -5.77 27.02
C ASP A 26 12.49 -6.42 25.98
N ALA A 27 11.17 -6.30 26.17
CA ALA A 27 10.19 -6.94 25.31
C ALA A 27 10.32 -6.43 23.87
N LYS A 28 10.63 -7.34 22.95
CA LYS A 28 10.61 -7.04 21.52
C LYS A 28 9.17 -6.98 21.01
N VAL A 29 8.87 -5.93 20.26
CA VAL A 29 7.58 -5.78 19.60
C VAL A 29 7.56 -6.61 18.30
N TYR A 30 6.74 -7.66 18.29
CA TYR A 30 6.50 -8.50 17.13
C TYR A 30 5.31 -7.98 16.33
N THR A 31 5.40 -7.99 15.01
CA THR A 31 4.21 -7.75 14.18
C THR A 31 3.61 -9.13 13.91
N PRO A 32 2.43 -9.47 14.44
CA PRO A 32 1.74 -10.70 14.09
C PRO A 32 1.59 -10.72 12.56
N SER A 33 2.08 -11.78 11.93
CA SER A 33 2.13 -11.88 10.48
C SER A 33 0.72 -12.03 9.92
N ILE A 34 0.15 -10.92 9.48
CA ILE A 34 -0.71 -10.93 8.30
C ILE A 34 0.28 -10.95 7.14
N SER A 35 0.32 -12.05 6.38
CA SER A 35 0.84 -12.03 5.00
C SER A 35 0.35 -10.76 4.32
N LYS A 36 1.18 -10.09 3.50
CA LYS A 36 0.87 -8.80 2.86
C LYS A 36 -0.64 -8.63 2.65
N PRO A 37 -1.26 -7.54 3.13
CA PRO A 37 -2.70 -7.34 3.01
C PRO A 37 -3.17 -7.68 1.60
N LEU A 38 -4.30 -8.39 1.50
CA LEU A 38 -4.87 -8.80 0.22
C LEU A 38 -4.89 -7.62 -0.75
N ALA A 39 -4.56 -7.88 -2.02
CA ALA A 39 -4.56 -6.83 -3.01
C ALA A 39 -5.98 -6.23 -3.13
N LYS A 40 -6.08 -4.98 -3.57
CA LYS A 40 -7.38 -4.32 -3.70
C LYS A 40 -8.28 -5.11 -4.66
N GLY A 41 -9.39 -5.62 -4.13
CA GLY A 41 -10.35 -6.46 -4.88
C GLY A 41 -10.19 -7.96 -4.66
N GLU A 42 -9.17 -8.40 -3.92
CA GLU A 42 -9.06 -9.78 -3.46
C GLU A 42 -9.85 -9.99 -2.16
N VAL A 43 -10.50 -11.14 -2.06
CA VAL A 43 -11.32 -11.52 -0.91
C VAL A 43 -10.75 -12.82 -0.34
N SER A 44 -10.47 -12.84 0.96
CA SER A 44 -9.96 -14.04 1.64
C SER A 44 -10.99 -15.17 1.54
N GLY A 45 -10.53 -16.39 1.24
CA GLY A 45 -11.38 -17.58 1.27
C GLY A 45 -12.16 -17.85 -0.02
N LEU A 46 -11.93 -17.10 -1.10
CA LEU A 46 -12.49 -17.41 -2.41
C LEU A 46 -11.55 -18.34 -3.19
N THR A 47 -12.01 -19.54 -3.52
CA THR A 47 -11.31 -20.48 -4.41
C THR A 47 -11.37 -20.01 -5.88
N GLU A 48 -10.34 -20.33 -6.68
CA GLU A 48 -10.19 -19.90 -8.08
C GLU A 48 -11.38 -20.29 -8.99
N GLU A 49 -12.15 -21.29 -8.59
CA GLU A 49 -13.38 -21.74 -9.26
C GLU A 49 -14.50 -20.69 -9.30
N PHE A 50 -14.53 -19.76 -8.34
CA PHE A 50 -15.49 -18.65 -8.34
C PHE A 50 -15.00 -17.44 -9.12
N ARG A 51 -13.69 -17.33 -9.34
CA ARG A 51 -13.05 -16.24 -10.09
C ARG A 51 -13.33 -16.34 -11.58
N SER A 52 -13.34 -17.57 -12.10
CA SER A 52 -13.51 -17.89 -13.53
C SER A 52 -14.95 -17.70 -14.04
N ARG A 53 -15.97 -17.70 -13.17
CA ARG A 53 -17.38 -17.50 -13.56
C ARG A 53 -17.79 -16.06 -13.87
N ARG A 54 -16.99 -15.05 -13.47
CA ARG A 54 -17.32 -13.63 -13.70
C ARG A 54 -16.69 -13.03 -14.97
N GLY A 55 -15.91 -13.83 -15.72
CA GLY A 55 -15.07 -13.34 -16.83
C GLY A 55 -15.56 -13.67 -18.25
N SER A 56 -16.62 -14.44 -18.43
CA SER A 56 -17.10 -14.80 -19.78
C SER A 56 -18.49 -14.22 -20.05
N PRO A 57 -18.65 -13.25 -20.97
CA PRO A 57 -19.92 -13.01 -21.60
C PRO A 57 -20.28 -14.26 -22.45
N PRO A 58 -21.54 -14.74 -22.45
CA PRO A 58 -21.95 -15.75 -23.41
C PRO A 58 -21.75 -15.20 -24.82
N SER A 59 -20.98 -15.94 -25.62
CA SER A 59 -20.76 -15.72 -27.05
C SER A 59 -22.06 -15.34 -27.74
N SER A 60 -22.19 -14.06 -28.10
CA SER A 60 -23.29 -13.54 -28.89
C SER A 60 -22.79 -13.36 -30.31
N ALA A 61 -23.33 -14.13 -31.25
CA ALA A 61 -23.27 -13.85 -32.67
C ALA A 61 -24.69 -13.89 -33.23
N PRO A 62 -25.02 -13.19 -34.32
CA PRO A 62 -24.51 -11.90 -34.80
C PRO A 62 -25.66 -10.89 -34.98
N LEU A 63 -25.42 -9.60 -34.79
CA LEU A 63 -26.32 -8.56 -35.32
C LEU A 63 -25.51 -7.55 -36.12
N THR A 64 -25.82 -7.54 -37.41
CA THR A 64 -25.49 -6.55 -38.42
C THR A 64 -25.84 -5.14 -37.95
N SER A 65 -24.89 -4.20 -37.93
CA SER A 65 -25.15 -2.80 -38.33
C SER A 65 -23.86 -1.96 -38.37
N ALA A 66 -23.53 -1.52 -39.59
CA ALA A 66 -23.01 -0.21 -39.98
C ALA A 66 -22.12 0.62 -39.00
N ALA A 67 -20.84 0.71 -39.39
CA ALA A 67 -20.19 1.96 -39.84
C ALA A 67 -19.18 2.71 -38.92
N HIS A 68 -18.08 3.08 -39.59
CA HIS A 68 -17.08 4.14 -39.38
C HIS A 68 -15.84 3.93 -38.47
N PRO A 69 -14.61 4.04 -39.04
CA PRO A 69 -13.33 3.98 -38.31
C PRO A 69 -12.76 5.39 -38.01
N GLY A 70 -11.96 5.53 -36.94
CA GLY A 70 -11.03 6.67 -36.85
C GLY A 70 -10.54 7.11 -35.46
N GLY A 71 -9.40 6.54 -35.02
CA GLY A 71 -8.23 7.29 -34.52
C GLY A 71 -8.21 7.91 -33.09
N PRO A 72 -7.07 7.89 -32.37
CA PRO A 72 -6.96 8.30 -30.97
C PRO A 72 -6.53 9.78 -30.81
N SER A 73 -7.05 10.48 -29.79
CA SER A 73 -6.60 11.83 -29.43
C SER A 73 -5.92 11.84 -28.06
N SER A 74 -4.62 12.08 -28.10
CA SER A 74 -3.67 12.19 -27.00
C SER A 74 -3.89 13.43 -26.14
N ARG A 75 -3.94 13.26 -24.81
CA ARG A 75 -3.59 14.36 -23.89
C ARG A 75 -3.00 13.82 -22.58
N ALA A 76 -1.78 13.30 -22.64
CA ALA A 76 -0.98 13.02 -21.46
C ALA A 76 -0.52 14.36 -20.85
N ALA A 77 -1.11 14.74 -19.72
CA ALA A 77 -0.61 15.84 -18.91
C ALA A 77 0.70 15.40 -18.23
N ARG A 78 1.84 15.93 -18.69
CA ARG A 78 3.14 15.76 -18.03
C ARG A 78 3.25 16.77 -16.89
N PRO A 79 3.45 16.37 -15.62
CA PRO A 79 3.81 17.32 -14.58
C PRO A 79 5.23 17.82 -14.83
N LEU A 80 5.38 19.14 -14.91
CA LEU A 80 6.65 19.84 -15.07
C LEU A 80 7.46 19.65 -13.77
N LEU A 81 8.48 18.80 -13.82
CA LEU A 81 9.42 18.56 -12.72
C LEU A 81 10.31 19.80 -12.61
N VAL A 82 10.00 20.69 -11.66
CA VAL A 82 10.82 21.89 -11.40
C VAL A 82 12.16 21.43 -10.81
N PRO A 83 13.32 21.81 -11.39
CA PRO A 83 14.61 21.38 -10.88
C PRO A 83 14.98 22.23 -9.66
N ALA A 84 14.61 21.77 -8.47
CA ALA A 84 14.98 22.39 -7.19
C ALA A 84 16.50 22.34 -6.87
N GLY A 85 17.32 21.81 -7.77
CA GLY A 85 18.76 21.59 -7.54
C GLY A 85 19.59 22.87 -7.46
N LEU A 86 19.24 23.91 -8.21
CA LEU A 86 20.04 25.14 -8.25
C LEU A 86 19.97 25.92 -6.93
N ALA A 87 18.79 25.97 -6.31
CA ALA A 87 18.61 26.66 -5.02
C ALA A 87 19.40 25.97 -3.90
N LEU A 88 19.43 24.64 -3.89
CA LEU A 88 20.21 23.86 -2.93
C LEU A 88 21.72 24.08 -3.10
N LEU A 89 22.20 24.10 -4.35
CA LEU A 89 23.60 24.38 -4.66
C LEU A 89 24.03 25.78 -4.20
N ALA A 90 23.20 26.79 -4.45
CA ALA A 90 23.47 28.16 -4.01
C ALA A 90 23.56 28.27 -2.47
N LEU A 91 22.67 27.60 -1.74
CA LEU A 91 22.69 27.56 -0.27
C LEU A 91 23.97 26.91 0.27
N LEU A 92 24.41 25.80 -0.33
CA LEU A 92 25.63 25.09 0.06
C LEU A 92 26.88 25.95 -0.16
N LEU A 93 26.99 26.61 -1.32
CA LEU A 93 28.11 27.50 -1.62
C LEU A 93 28.17 28.69 -0.64
N ALA A 94 27.03 29.31 -0.33
CA ALA A 94 26.95 30.40 0.65
C ALA A 94 27.40 29.94 2.04
N PHE A 95 27.02 28.73 2.45
CA PHE A 95 27.47 28.14 3.72
C PHE A 95 28.99 27.93 3.75
N PHE A 96 29.56 27.35 2.69
CA PHE A 96 31.01 27.13 2.62
C PHE A 96 31.81 28.42 2.61
N VAL A 97 31.36 29.46 1.89
CA VAL A 97 32.00 30.79 1.95
C VAL A 97 31.96 31.34 3.38
N LYS A 98 30.87 31.16 4.12
CA LYS A 98 30.76 31.66 5.50
C LYS A 98 31.61 30.89 6.51
N VAL A 99 31.91 29.62 6.26
CA VAL A 99 32.72 28.77 7.15
C VAL A 99 34.22 28.97 6.92
N TYR A 100 34.62 29.19 5.66
CA TYR A 100 36.03 29.25 5.27
C TYR A 100 36.58 30.68 5.10
N ASN A 101 35.80 31.70 5.48
CA ASN A 101 36.17 33.11 5.47
C ASN A 101 35.83 33.71 6.83
#